data_AF-A0A3R7V3M5-F1
#
_entry.id   AF-A0A3R7V3M5-F1
#
_cell.length_a   1.000
_cell.length_b   1.000
_cell.length_c   1.000
_cell.angle_alpha   90.00
_cell.angle_beta   90.00
_cell.angle_gamma   90.00
#
_symmetry.space_group_name_H-M   'P 1'
#
loop_
_entity.id
_entity.type
_entity.pdbx_description
1 polymer ?
#
loop_
_entity_poly.entity_id
_entity_poly.type
_entity_poly.pdbx_seq_one_letter_code
_entity_poly.pdbx_strand_id
1 'polypeptide(L)'
;MKVEISNYEDDGERTINVRIDDYDTWSMDHTLAPIILPMLKQLKETKHGSPIVDNEDVPHLPKQGISDNEAIQRDFFSSKEQDELFWSQYEQRWNWILDEMIYAFDCKANKEELYMRCNLFNDSFRIEQERISNGFRLFGKYFESLWD
;
A
#
# COMPACT_ATOMS: atom_id res chain seq x y z
N MET A 1 13.95 18.28 -4.23
CA MET A 1 13.80 17.64 -2.90
C MET A 1 15.02 16.80 -2.46
N LYS A 2 15.54 17.05 -1.24
CA LYS A 2 16.49 16.18 -0.50
C LYS A 2 15.82 15.83 0.82
N VAL A 3 15.61 14.55 1.11
CA VAL A 3 15.08 14.07 2.40
C VAL A 3 16.09 13.13 3.01
N GLU A 4 16.59 13.50 4.18
CA GLU A 4 17.52 12.70 4.98
C GLU A 4 16.80 12.28 6.25
N ILE A 5 16.74 10.96 6.45
CA ILE A 5 16.15 10.32 7.62
C ILE A 5 17.28 9.52 8.26
N SER A 6 17.82 10.01 9.38
CA SER A 6 18.87 9.31 10.12
C SER A 6 18.29 8.22 11.03
N ASN A 7 19.09 7.21 11.33
CA ASN A 7 18.77 6.23 12.35
C ASN A 7 18.71 6.88 13.74
N TYR A 8 18.02 6.23 14.67
CA TYR A 8 18.11 6.55 16.08
C TYR A 8 19.48 6.07 16.59
N GLU A 9 20.37 6.99 16.91
CA GLU A 9 21.59 6.66 17.65
C GLU A 9 21.22 6.57 19.13
N ASP A 10 20.88 5.35 19.58
CA ASP A 10 20.79 4.77 20.95
C ASP A 10 20.26 5.58 22.16
N ASP A 11 19.82 6.83 22.00
CA ASP A 11 19.00 7.65 22.91
C ASP A 11 18.70 9.06 22.33
N GLY A 12 19.05 9.32 21.06
CA GLY A 12 19.00 10.65 20.44
C GLY A 12 17.73 10.98 19.62
N GLU A 13 17.39 12.27 19.57
CA GLU A 13 16.38 12.83 18.68
C GLU A 13 16.75 12.64 17.21
N ARG A 14 15.80 12.15 16.41
CA ARG A 14 15.96 11.98 14.95
C ARG A 14 16.13 13.34 14.28
N THR A 15 17.19 13.52 13.50
CA THR A 15 17.36 14.73 12.68
C THR A 15 16.56 14.60 11.38
N ILE A 16 15.72 15.60 11.09
CA ILE A 16 14.90 15.66 9.89
C ILE A 16 15.22 16.94 9.13
N ASN A 17 15.87 16.81 7.97
CA ASN A 17 16.14 17.93 7.06
C ASN A 17 15.25 17.80 5.82
N VAL A 18 14.28 18.71 5.67
CA VAL A 18 13.39 18.76 4.51
C VAL A 18 13.54 20.12 3.82
N ARG A 19 13.89 20.10 2.54
CA ARG A 19 13.89 21.27 1.66
C ARG A 19 12.82 21.08 0.59
N ILE A 20 11.89 22.03 0.54
CA ILE A 20 10.82 22.12 -0.46
C ILE A 20 11.12 23.35 -1.32
N ASP A 21 11.33 23.15 -2.62
CA ASP A 21 11.50 24.22 -3.59
C ASP A 21 10.14 24.57 -4.25
N ASP A 22 10.01 25.74 -4.87
CA ASP A 22 8.72 26.25 -5.39
C ASP A 22 8.01 25.27 -6.36
N TYR A 23 8.79 24.58 -7.19
CA TYR A 23 8.31 23.62 -8.19
C TYR A 23 7.92 22.25 -7.60
N ASP A 24 8.35 21.92 -6.38
CA ASP A 24 8.03 20.64 -5.73
C ASP A 24 6.51 20.51 -5.46
N THR A 25 5.79 21.65 -5.44
CA THR A 25 4.33 21.72 -5.22
C THR A 25 3.50 21.65 -6.51
N TRP A 26 4.11 21.74 -7.69
CA TRP A 26 3.38 21.68 -8.96
C TRP A 26 2.76 20.30 -9.21
N SER A 27 3.42 19.24 -8.73
CA SER A 27 2.92 17.86 -8.79
C SER A 27 3.46 17.06 -7.62
N MET A 28 2.76 17.13 -6.48
CA MET A 28 3.21 16.46 -5.25
C MET A 28 3.24 14.93 -5.37
N ASP A 29 2.41 14.34 -6.22
CA ASP A 29 2.42 12.90 -6.51
C ASP A 29 3.76 12.45 -7.12
N HIS A 30 4.31 13.22 -8.06
CA HIS A 30 5.64 12.94 -8.64
C HIS A 30 6.76 13.29 -7.67
N THR A 31 6.64 14.41 -6.93
CA THR A 31 7.64 14.81 -5.95
C THR A 31 7.79 13.78 -4.82
N LEU A 32 6.67 13.27 -4.29
CA LEU A 32 6.68 12.35 -3.14
C LEU A 32 6.96 10.89 -3.53
N ALA A 33 6.66 10.48 -4.77
CA ALA A 33 6.82 9.09 -5.20
C ALA A 33 8.22 8.50 -4.98
N PRO A 34 9.34 9.21 -5.26
CA PRO A 34 10.69 8.73 -4.99
C PRO A 34 11.00 8.47 -3.50
N ILE A 35 10.26 9.09 -2.57
CA ILE A 35 10.39 8.82 -1.12
C ILE A 35 9.50 7.65 -0.71
N ILE A 36 8.23 7.71 -1.10
CA ILE A 36 7.22 6.74 -0.64
C ILE A 36 7.52 5.34 -1.21
N LEU A 37 7.96 5.26 -2.47
CA LEU A 37 8.23 3.98 -3.14
C LEU A 37 9.24 3.08 -2.40
N PRO A 38 10.47 3.53 -2.05
CA PRO A 38 11.40 2.68 -1.31
C PRO A 38 10.88 2.34 0.09
N MET A 39 10.15 3.24 0.76
CA MET A 39 9.55 2.96 2.07
C MET A 39 8.50 1.85 1.99
N LEU A 40 7.62 1.87 0.97
CA LEU A 40 6.63 0.81 0.75
C LEU A 40 7.28 -0.54 0.41
N LYS A 41 8.35 -0.53 -0.38
CA LYS A 41 9.12 -1.76 -0.68
C LYS A 41 9.77 -2.33 0.58
N GLN A 42 10.40 -1.48 1.39
CA GLN A 42 10.97 -1.88 2.67
C GLN A 42 9.88 -2.46 3.60
N LEU A 43 8.75 -1.76 3.76
CA LEU A 43 7.62 -2.22 4.58
C LEU A 43 7.10 -3.59 4.12
N LYS A 44 7.02 -3.83 2.80
CA LYS A 44 6.58 -5.13 2.28
C LYS A 44 7.53 -6.27 2.68
N GLU A 45 8.82 -5.99 2.79
CA GLU A 45 9.86 -6.98 3.14
C GLU A 45 9.96 -7.23 4.65
N THR A 46 9.76 -6.22 5.49
CA THR A 46 10.01 -6.32 6.94
C THR A 46 8.78 -6.55 7.80
N LYS A 47 7.57 -6.29 7.28
CA LYS A 47 6.30 -6.32 8.02
C LYS A 47 6.11 -7.54 8.95
N HIS A 48 5.83 -7.28 10.24
CA HIS A 48 5.46 -8.29 11.24
C HIS A 48 3.95 -8.60 11.28
N GLY A 49 3.11 -7.79 10.62
CA GLY A 49 1.65 -7.91 10.69
C GLY A 49 0.92 -7.50 9.41
N SER A 50 -0.36 -7.88 9.33
CA SER A 50 -1.26 -7.50 8.23
C SER A 50 -2.55 -6.90 8.81
N PRO A 51 -2.80 -5.60 8.59
CA PRO A 51 -4.02 -4.92 9.01
C PRO A 51 -5.28 -5.55 8.42
N ILE A 52 -6.42 -5.33 9.09
CA ILE A 52 -7.72 -5.73 8.57
C ILE A 52 -8.07 -4.87 7.35
N VAL A 53 -8.43 -5.56 6.26
CA VAL A 53 -8.78 -4.95 4.98
C VAL A 53 -10.27 -5.08 4.72
N ASP A 54 -10.90 -4.01 4.25
CA ASP A 54 -12.31 -3.99 3.86
C ASP A 54 -12.57 -4.86 2.64
N ASN A 55 -13.69 -5.60 2.64
CA ASN A 55 -14.06 -6.50 1.55
C ASN A 55 -14.26 -5.78 0.21
N GLU A 56 -14.68 -4.52 0.24
CA GLU A 56 -14.91 -3.69 -0.94
C GLU A 56 -13.62 -3.37 -1.72
N ASP A 57 -12.47 -3.37 -1.04
CA ASP A 57 -11.19 -3.05 -1.65
C ASP A 57 -10.54 -4.27 -2.34
N VAL A 58 -10.93 -5.47 -1.94
CA VAL A 58 -10.40 -6.75 -2.44
C VAL A 58 -11.53 -7.72 -2.80
N PRO A 59 -12.46 -7.34 -3.70
CA PRO A 59 -13.64 -8.16 -4.02
C PRO A 59 -13.27 -9.49 -4.69
N HIS A 60 -12.10 -9.57 -5.31
CA HIS A 60 -11.56 -10.76 -5.97
C HIS A 60 -10.90 -11.76 -5.01
N LEU A 61 -10.71 -11.40 -3.73
CA LEU A 61 -10.17 -12.27 -2.68
C LEU A 61 -11.25 -12.55 -1.61
N PRO A 62 -12.32 -13.30 -1.93
CA PRO A 62 -13.39 -13.57 -0.97
C PRO A 62 -12.88 -14.32 0.25
N LYS A 63 -13.38 -13.97 1.44
CA LYS A 63 -13.04 -14.69 2.67
C LYS A 63 -13.62 -16.11 2.61
N GLN A 64 -12.81 -17.09 2.98
CA GLN A 64 -13.13 -18.51 3.08
C GLN A 64 -13.21 -18.93 4.54
N GLY A 65 -14.13 -19.83 4.86
CA GLY A 65 -14.37 -20.34 6.21
C GLY A 65 -15.87 -20.41 6.54
N ILE A 66 -16.19 -21.05 7.66
CA ILE A 66 -17.54 -21.12 8.21
C ILE A 66 -17.59 -20.11 9.37
N SER A 67 -18.49 -19.13 9.33
CA SER A 67 -18.83 -18.33 10.51
C SER A 67 -20.07 -18.92 11.17
N ASP A 68 -19.89 -19.84 12.12
CA ASP A 68 -21.01 -20.29 12.95
C ASP A 68 -21.36 -19.18 13.93
N ASN A 69 -22.32 -18.34 13.53
CA ASN A 69 -22.91 -17.20 14.26
C ASN A 69 -22.04 -15.92 14.32
N GLU A 70 -22.39 -14.93 13.50
CA GLU A 70 -21.82 -13.57 13.48
C GLU A 70 -22.02 -12.74 14.78
N ALA A 71 -22.62 -13.31 15.83
CA ALA A 71 -23.05 -12.54 16.99
C ALA A 71 -22.07 -12.57 18.19
N ILE A 72 -21.15 -13.53 18.32
CA ILE A 72 -20.31 -13.60 19.52
C ILE A 72 -18.90 -14.11 19.17
N GLN A 73 -17.91 -13.28 19.47
CA GLN A 73 -16.45 -13.46 19.36
C GLN A 73 -15.85 -14.70 20.10
N ARG A 74 -16.61 -15.77 20.36
CA ARG A 74 -16.16 -16.84 21.27
C ARG A 74 -15.57 -18.08 20.59
N ASP A 75 -15.78 -18.28 19.29
CA ASP A 75 -15.21 -19.43 18.55
C ASP A 75 -14.62 -19.02 17.18
N PHE A 76 -13.89 -17.91 17.12
CA PHE A 76 -13.23 -17.50 15.86
C PHE A 76 -12.15 -18.48 15.36
N PHE A 77 -11.67 -19.38 16.25
CA PHE A 77 -10.60 -20.34 15.97
C PHE A 77 -10.97 -21.72 16.50
N SER A 78 -11.95 -22.38 15.88
CA SER A 78 -12.40 -23.72 16.29
C SER A 78 -11.30 -24.79 16.10
N SER A 79 -10.29 -24.49 15.28
CA SER A 79 -9.10 -25.30 15.09
C SER A 79 -7.88 -24.45 14.71
N LYS A 80 -6.67 -24.99 14.92
CA LYS A 80 -5.41 -24.36 14.48
C LYS A 80 -5.38 -24.13 12.96
N GLU A 81 -6.01 -25.01 12.19
CA GLU A 81 -6.12 -24.89 10.74
C GLU A 81 -6.99 -23.70 10.33
N GLN A 82 -8.07 -23.42 11.06
CA GLN A 82 -8.92 -22.25 10.79
C GLN A 82 -8.23 -20.94 11.19
N ASP A 83 -7.43 -20.95 12.25
CA ASP A 83 -6.59 -19.82 12.65
C ASP A 83 -5.53 -19.49 11.59
N GLU A 84 -4.81 -20.51 11.12
CA GLU A 84 -3.84 -20.35 10.02
C GLU A 84 -4.50 -19.89 8.71
N LEU A 85 -5.68 -20.43 8.39
CA LEU A 85 -6.46 -20.01 7.22
C LEU A 85 -6.96 -18.56 7.35
N PHE A 86 -7.34 -18.12 8.55
CA PHE A 86 -7.77 -16.74 8.77
C PHE A 86 -6.60 -15.78 8.51
N TRP A 87 -5.48 -15.94 9.22
CA TRP A 87 -4.35 -15.02 9.12
C TRP A 87 -3.72 -14.99 7.72
N SER A 88 -3.59 -16.15 7.07
CA SER A 88 -3.06 -16.22 5.70
C SER A 88 -3.92 -15.44 4.69
N GLN A 89 -5.24 -15.38 4.87
CA GLN A 89 -6.12 -14.59 4.01
C GLN A 89 -5.95 -13.09 4.21
N TYR A 90 -5.80 -12.62 5.45
CA TYR A 90 -5.52 -11.20 5.71
C TYR A 90 -4.16 -10.80 5.17
N GLU A 91 -3.17 -11.67 5.32
CA GLU A 91 -1.83 -11.45 4.77
C GLU A 91 -1.85 -11.32 3.25
N GLN A 92 -2.55 -12.23 2.54
CA GLN A 92 -2.70 -12.16 1.09
C GLN A 92 -3.41 -10.89 0.63
N ARG A 93 -4.49 -10.50 1.31
CA ARG A 93 -5.22 -9.27 1.00
C ARG A 93 -4.37 -8.04 1.22
N TRP A 94 -3.63 -7.99 2.31
CA TRP A 94 -2.72 -6.87 2.61
C TRP A 94 -1.55 -6.81 1.63
N ASN A 95 -0.97 -7.96 1.27
CA ASN A 95 0.06 -8.06 0.23
C ASN A 95 -0.42 -7.48 -1.09
N TRP A 96 -1.64 -7.83 -1.52
CA TRP A 96 -2.21 -7.28 -2.75
C TRP A 96 -2.39 -5.77 -2.69
N ILE A 97 -2.87 -5.24 -1.56
CA ILE A 97 -3.00 -3.78 -1.37
C ILE A 97 -1.64 -3.08 -1.45
N LEU A 98 -0.63 -3.61 -0.77
CA LEU A 98 0.72 -3.06 -0.84
C LEU A 98 1.27 -3.09 -2.27
N ASP A 99 1.01 -4.16 -3.02
CA ASP A 99 1.41 -4.26 -4.42
C ASP A 99 0.74 -3.21 -5.32
N GLU A 100 -0.55 -2.95 -5.12
CA GLU A 100 -1.25 -1.91 -5.87
C GLU A 100 -0.76 -0.50 -5.52
N MET A 101 -0.44 -0.23 -4.24
CA MET A 101 0.19 1.03 -3.83
C MET A 101 1.58 1.18 -4.46
N ILE A 102 2.43 0.16 -4.34
CA ILE A 102 3.78 0.15 -4.92
C ILE A 102 3.72 0.38 -6.42
N TYR A 103 2.77 -0.26 -7.11
CA TYR A 103 2.57 -0.09 -8.55
C TYR A 103 2.28 1.37 -8.93
N ALA A 104 1.37 2.03 -8.22
CA ALA A 104 1.00 3.41 -8.47
C ALA A 104 2.18 4.37 -8.29
N PHE A 105 2.93 4.24 -7.20
CA PHE A 105 4.11 5.07 -6.94
C PHE A 105 5.29 4.76 -7.87
N ASP A 106 5.49 3.51 -8.28
CA ASP A 106 6.50 3.13 -9.27
C ASP A 106 6.20 3.75 -10.64
N CYS A 107 4.93 3.80 -11.03
CA CYS A 107 4.47 4.48 -12.24
C CYS A 107 4.78 5.98 -12.25
N LYS A 108 4.79 6.63 -11.09
CA LYS A 108 5.10 8.06 -10.97
C LYS A 108 6.59 8.37 -10.80
N ALA A 109 7.34 7.47 -10.16
CA ALA A 109 8.75 7.68 -9.86
C ALA A 109 9.68 7.29 -11.03
N ASN A 110 9.42 6.15 -11.68
CA ASN A 110 10.43 5.52 -12.55
C ASN A 110 10.00 5.36 -14.01
N LYS A 111 8.69 5.35 -14.27
CA LYS A 111 8.18 5.07 -15.62
C LYS A 111 7.88 6.36 -16.37
N GLU A 112 7.99 6.29 -17.69
CA GLU A 112 7.56 7.38 -18.59
C GLU A 112 6.08 7.71 -18.38
N GLU A 113 5.67 8.92 -18.76
CA GLU A 113 4.29 9.35 -18.64
C GLU A 113 3.32 8.37 -19.31
N LEU A 114 2.14 8.21 -18.72
CA LEU A 114 1.18 7.19 -19.14
C LEU A 114 0.81 7.31 -20.63
N TYR A 115 0.64 8.54 -21.11
CA TYR A 115 0.31 8.83 -22.51
C TYR A 115 1.44 8.52 -23.51
N MET A 116 2.68 8.36 -23.04
CA MET A 116 3.81 7.96 -23.87
C MET A 116 3.91 6.43 -24.02
N ARG A 117 3.45 5.68 -23.01
CA ARG A 117 3.53 4.21 -22.99
C ARG A 117 2.25 3.52 -23.45
N CYS A 118 1.10 4.18 -23.31
CA CYS A 118 -0.20 3.63 -23.68
C CYS A 118 -0.80 4.39 -24.87
N ASN A 119 -1.51 3.67 -25.73
CA ASN A 119 -2.20 4.29 -26.85
C ASN A 119 -3.45 5.02 -26.32
N LEU A 120 -3.46 6.35 -26.40
CA LEU A 120 -4.58 7.19 -25.95
C LEU A 120 -5.94 6.84 -26.59
N PHE A 121 -5.93 6.18 -27.75
CA PHE A 121 -7.13 5.81 -28.50
C PHE A 121 -7.67 4.41 -28.17
N ASN A 122 -7.03 3.67 -27.27
CA ASN A 122 -7.51 2.35 -26.85
C ASN A 122 -7.85 2.32 -25.35
N ASP A 123 -8.49 1.23 -24.90
CA ASP A 123 -8.86 1.05 -23.49
C ASP A 123 -7.65 0.88 -22.55
N SER A 124 -6.44 0.61 -23.08
CA SER A 124 -5.25 0.35 -22.24
C SER A 124 -4.86 1.56 -21.40
N PHE A 125 -4.96 2.78 -21.95
CA PHE A 125 -4.69 4.01 -21.19
C PHE A 125 -5.65 4.15 -20.00
N ARG A 126 -6.94 3.92 -20.22
CA ARG A 126 -7.98 4.04 -19.20
C ARG A 126 -7.80 3.01 -18.09
N ILE A 127 -7.62 1.73 -18.46
CA ILE A 127 -7.44 0.62 -17.51
C ILE A 127 -6.21 0.87 -16.61
N GLU A 128 -5.11 1.32 -17.21
CA GLU A 128 -3.88 1.58 -16.48
C GLU A 128 -4.00 2.80 -15.55
N GLN A 129 -4.64 3.88 -16.00
CA GLN A 129 -4.94 5.04 -15.16
C GLN A 129 -5.87 4.68 -13.99
N GLU A 130 -6.88 3.83 -14.23
CA GLU A 130 -7.78 3.34 -13.19
C GLU A 130 -7.02 2.55 -12.12
N ARG A 131 -6.09 1.68 -12.52
CA ARG A 131 -5.24 0.93 -11.60
C ARG A 131 -4.37 1.86 -10.74
N ILE A 132 -3.69 2.82 -11.36
CA ILE A 132 -2.86 3.81 -10.65
C ILE A 132 -3.71 4.61 -9.66
N SER A 133 -4.91 5.04 -10.07
CA SER A 133 -5.83 5.80 -9.21
C SER A 133 -6.33 4.97 -8.03
N ASN A 134 -6.58 3.68 -8.24
CA ASN A 134 -6.94 2.76 -7.17
C ASN A 134 -5.79 2.59 -6.16
N GLY A 135 -4.53 2.47 -6.62
CA GLY A 135 -3.37 2.42 -5.74
C GLY A 135 -3.25 3.66 -4.84
N PHE A 136 -3.49 4.87 -5.36
CA PHE A 136 -3.50 6.09 -4.54
C PHE A 136 -4.69 6.16 -3.57
N ARG A 137 -5.88 5.71 -4.00
CA ARG A 137 -7.05 5.60 -3.12
C ARG A 137 -6.76 4.68 -1.94
N LEU A 138 -6.17 3.51 -2.21
CA LEU A 138 -5.79 2.54 -1.19
C LEU A 138 -4.71 3.12 -0.25
N PHE A 139 -3.69 3.77 -0.81
CA PHE A 139 -2.66 4.46 -0.02
C PHE A 139 -3.27 5.47 0.95
N GLY A 140 -4.17 6.33 0.49
CA GLY A 140 -4.85 7.30 1.34
C GLY A 140 -5.73 6.65 2.42
N LYS A 141 -6.46 5.58 2.06
CA LYS A 141 -7.34 4.87 3.00
C LYS A 141 -6.57 4.15 4.11
N TYR A 142 -5.47 3.48 3.77
CA TYR A 142 -4.68 2.67 4.69
C TYR A 142 -3.38 3.36 5.16
N PHE A 143 -3.27 4.67 4.99
CA PHE A 143 -2.04 5.41 5.30
C PHE A 143 -1.56 5.19 6.74
N GLU A 144 -2.48 5.24 7.71
CA GLU A 144 -2.18 5.01 9.13
C GLU A 144 -1.93 3.53 9.47
N SER A 145 -2.16 2.63 8.52
CA SER A 145 -1.90 1.19 8.64
C SER A 145 -0.54 0.78 8.05
N LEU A 146 0.25 1.74 7.56
CA LEU A 146 1.59 1.51 7.02
C LEU A 146 2.66 1.52 8.12
N TRP A 147 2.65 0.47 8.93
CA TRP A 147 3.61 0.26 10.01
C TRP A 147 4.08 -1.19 10.02
N ASP A 148 5.27 -1.36 10.58
CA ASP A 148 5.93 -2.64 10.84
C ASP A 148 6.22 -2.75 12.35
#